data_AF-A0A561PL65-F1
#
_entry.id   AF-A0A561PL65-F1
#
_cell.length_a   1.000
_cell.length_b   1.000
_cell.length_c   1.000
_cell.angle_alpha   90.00
_cell.angle_beta   90.00
_cell.angle_gamma   90.00
#
_symmetry.space_group_name_H-M   'P 1'
#
loop_
_entity.id
_entity.type
_entity.pdbx_description
1 polymer ?
#
loop_
_entity_poly.entity_id
_entity_poly.type
_entity_poly.pdbx_seq_one_letter_code
_entity_poly.pdbx_strand_id
1 'polypeptide(L)'
;MATEAQRQQNLLNSGFLDNLGTQPEPVALDNVEQIFVKHMGRLLEALQRNLNTQKNGREISASGTLSQSIRVEYTKGSAKYEAEFYMASYADYVDKGVQGIGPKNKNTTSPYKFKTAFPGKDMQKALILWVRQKSILSDVTAPKGLRGKHTSGYLRNKVRRNDLAIALGIGIKRHGIAATNFKQVSINEVLADMTKELAQALAKDIVVNINTERLK
;
A
#
# COMPACT_ATOMS: atom_id res chain seq x y z
N MET A 1 35.31 44.92 32.02
CA MET A 1 34.69 43.94 31.09
C MET A 1 35.75 42.88 30.79
N ALA A 2 35.46 41.59 30.97
CA ALA A 2 36.42 40.54 30.65
C ALA A 2 36.69 40.51 29.14
N THR A 3 37.97 40.38 28.75
CA THR A 3 38.35 40.30 27.34
C THR A 3 37.79 39.02 26.70
N GLU A 4 37.64 38.99 25.38
CA GLU A 4 37.13 37.80 24.67
C GLU A 4 37.99 36.56 24.94
N ALA A 5 39.32 36.75 25.04
CA ALA A 5 40.26 35.70 25.43
C ALA A 5 39.97 35.17 26.85
N GLN A 6 39.66 36.03 27.82
CA GLN A 6 39.30 35.61 29.17
C GLN A 6 37.95 34.86 29.20
N ARG A 7 37.00 35.25 28.35
CA ARG A 7 35.71 34.55 28.23
C ARG A 7 35.87 33.16 27.61
N GLN A 8 36.71 33.04 26.58
CA GLN A 8 37.04 31.74 25.97
C GLN A 8 37.78 30.82 26.94
N GLN A 9 38.75 31.36 27.68
CA GLN A 9 39.48 30.60 28.71
C GLN A 9 38.55 30.13 29.83
N ASN A 10 37.60 30.96 30.25
CA ASN A 10 36.62 30.58 31.28
C ASN A 10 35.63 29.51 30.78
N LEU A 11 35.30 29.50 29.48
CA LEU A 11 34.48 28.46 28.84
C LEU A 11 35.25 27.13 28.68
N LEU A 12 36.56 27.21 28.40
CA LEU A 12 37.44 26.04 28.38
C LEU A 12 37.60 25.43 29.77
N ASN A 13 37.77 26.28 30.79
CA ASN A 13 38.01 25.85 32.17
C ASN A 13 36.73 25.41 32.92
N SER A 14 35.53 25.77 32.43
CA SER A 14 34.26 25.41 33.07
C SER A 14 33.80 23.98 32.77
N GLY A 15 34.57 23.22 31.98
CA GLY A 15 34.17 21.88 31.53
C GLY A 15 33.00 21.90 30.54
N PHE A 16 32.64 23.07 30.00
CA PHE A 16 31.57 23.22 29.00
C PHE A 16 31.88 22.44 27.71
N LEU A 17 33.15 22.39 27.31
CA LEU A 17 33.57 21.61 26.14
C LEU A 17 33.60 20.10 26.40
N ASP A 18 33.70 19.66 27.65
CA ASP A 18 33.78 18.24 28.00
C ASP A 18 32.44 17.52 27.77
N ASN A 19 31.34 18.27 27.75
CA ASN A 19 29.98 17.78 27.47
C ASN A 19 29.47 18.15 26.06
N LEU A 20 30.27 18.83 25.24
CA LEU A 20 29.92 19.13 23.85
C LEU A 20 30.25 17.91 22.98
N GLY A 21 29.26 17.02 22.83
CA GLY A 21 29.39 15.82 22.00
C GLY A 21 29.37 14.50 22.78
N THR A 22 29.15 14.52 24.10
CA THR A 22 28.60 13.35 24.78
C THR A 22 27.27 13.03 24.12
N GLN A 23 27.20 11.84 23.48
CA GLN A 23 25.99 11.38 22.81
C GLN A 23 24.82 11.57 23.77
N PRO A 24 23.82 12.41 23.46
CA PRO A 24 22.66 12.48 24.31
C PRO A 24 22.11 11.06 24.42
N GLU A 25 21.89 10.60 25.65
CA GLU A 25 21.05 9.43 25.91
C GLU A 25 19.85 9.50 24.96
N PRO A 26 19.57 8.43 24.19
CA PRO A 26 18.55 8.49 23.15
C PRO A 26 17.26 9.01 23.78
N VAL A 27 16.75 10.13 23.25
CA VAL A 27 15.53 10.75 23.75
C VAL A 27 14.42 9.71 23.65
N ALA A 28 14.00 9.18 24.80
CA ALA A 28 12.97 8.15 24.87
C ALA A 28 11.60 8.79 24.60
N LEU A 29 11.17 8.74 23.33
CA LEU A 29 9.86 9.22 22.91
C LEU A 29 8.84 8.07 22.96
N ASP A 30 8.59 7.54 24.15
CA ASP A 30 7.79 6.32 24.33
C ASP A 30 6.33 6.52 23.93
N ASN A 31 5.75 7.71 24.15
CA ASN A 31 4.39 7.99 23.70
C ASN A 31 4.32 8.14 22.18
N VAL A 32 5.32 8.79 21.57
CA VAL A 32 5.40 8.90 20.10
C VAL A 32 5.55 7.51 19.47
N GLU A 33 6.37 6.62 20.04
CA GLU A 33 6.53 5.24 19.55
C GLU A 33 5.22 4.47 19.58
N GLN A 34 4.48 4.52 20.70
CA GLN A 34 3.20 3.81 20.84
C GLN A 34 2.17 4.30 19.81
N ILE A 35 2.06 5.61 19.62
CA ILE A 35 1.16 6.20 18.62
C ILE A 35 1.62 5.82 17.20
N PHE A 36 2.91 5.85 16.92
CA PHE A 36 3.46 5.45 15.63
C PHE A 36 3.09 4.00 15.29
N VAL A 37 3.40 3.06 16.19
CA VAL A 37 3.10 1.62 16.00
C VAL A 37 1.59 1.38 15.83
N LYS A 38 0.76 2.05 16.64
CA LYS A 38 -0.70 1.99 16.51
C LYS A 38 -1.18 2.40 15.12
N HIS A 39 -0.67 3.51 14.58
CA HIS A 39 -1.06 3.98 13.24
C HIS A 39 -0.50 3.10 12.12
N MET A 40 0.67 2.47 12.31
CA MET A 40 1.17 1.47 11.36
C MET A 40 0.27 0.23 11.30
N GLY A 41 -0.23 -0.24 12.45
CA GLY A 41 -1.25 -1.30 12.51
C GLY A 41 -2.55 -0.90 11.80
N ARG A 42 -3.05 0.31 12.05
CA ARG A 42 -4.24 0.84 11.35
C ARG A 42 -4.03 0.94 9.84
N LEU A 43 -2.84 1.34 9.39
CA LEU A 43 -2.52 1.42 7.97
C LEU A 43 -2.46 0.02 7.33
N LEU A 44 -1.91 -0.97 8.03
CA LEU A 44 -1.94 -2.37 7.59
C LEU A 44 -3.38 -2.87 7.39
N GLU A 45 -4.25 -2.63 8.38
CA GLU A 45 -5.68 -2.97 8.29
C GLU A 45 -6.39 -2.24 7.14
N ALA A 46 -6.12 -0.94 6.99
CA ALA A 46 -6.67 -0.15 5.90
C ALA A 46 -6.24 -0.69 4.53
N LEU A 47 -4.96 -1.05 4.36
CA LEU A 47 -4.43 -1.66 3.14
C LEU A 47 -5.12 -2.98 2.82
N GLN A 48 -5.27 -3.87 3.79
CA GLN A 48 -5.94 -5.16 3.61
C GLN A 48 -7.42 -4.98 3.25
N ARG A 49 -8.13 -4.07 3.93
CA ARG A 49 -9.54 -3.78 3.67
C ARG A 49 -9.75 -3.13 2.30
N ASN A 50 -8.99 -2.08 1.97
CA ASN A 50 -9.14 -1.32 0.73
C ASN A 50 -8.74 -2.12 -0.51
N LEU A 51 -7.85 -3.10 -0.36
CA LEU A 51 -7.59 -4.11 -1.38
C LEU A 51 -8.83 -4.98 -1.69
N ASN A 52 -9.72 -5.18 -0.71
CA ASN A 52 -10.83 -6.12 -0.80
C ASN A 52 -12.19 -5.45 -1.14
N THR A 53 -12.28 -4.11 -1.13
CA THR A 53 -13.56 -3.39 -1.24
C THR A 53 -13.97 -2.90 -2.63
N GLN A 54 -13.19 -3.11 -3.71
CA GLN A 54 -13.67 -2.66 -5.04
C GLN A 54 -14.74 -3.58 -5.64
N LYS A 55 -16.00 -3.14 -5.45
CA LYS A 55 -17.31 -3.66 -5.92
C LYS A 55 -17.83 -4.91 -5.20
N ASN A 56 -18.81 -4.67 -4.32
CA ASN A 56 -19.71 -5.64 -3.71
C ASN A 56 -19.11 -6.56 -2.63
N GLY A 57 -18.09 -6.12 -1.90
CA GLY A 57 -17.50 -6.90 -0.80
C GLY A 57 -16.87 -8.21 -1.26
N ARG A 58 -16.44 -8.28 -2.53
CA ARG A 58 -15.79 -9.44 -3.12
C ARG A 58 -14.32 -9.14 -3.33
N GLU A 59 -13.49 -10.03 -2.80
CA GLU A 59 -12.05 -9.99 -2.89
C GLU A 59 -11.58 -9.84 -4.35
N ILE A 60 -10.77 -8.82 -4.63
CA ILE A 60 -10.19 -8.58 -5.97
C ILE A 60 -9.19 -9.71 -6.31
N SER A 61 -8.53 -10.27 -5.30
CA SER A 61 -7.65 -11.42 -5.45
C SER A 61 -8.46 -12.72 -5.37
N ALA A 62 -8.28 -13.63 -6.32
CA ALA A 62 -9.03 -14.90 -6.37
C ALA A 62 -8.65 -15.89 -5.25
N SER A 63 -7.58 -15.62 -4.50
CA SER A 63 -6.96 -16.55 -3.54
C SER A 63 -6.63 -15.93 -2.17
N GLY A 64 -6.91 -14.65 -1.93
CA GLY A 64 -6.53 -13.93 -0.69
C GLY A 64 -5.04 -13.71 -0.46
N THR A 65 -4.19 -14.28 -1.32
CA THR A 65 -2.72 -14.29 -1.16
C THR A 65 -2.11 -12.89 -1.10
N LEU A 66 -2.67 -11.91 -1.83
CA LEU A 66 -2.15 -10.55 -1.80
C LEU A 66 -2.38 -9.91 -0.44
N SER A 67 -3.59 -10.06 0.10
CA SER A 67 -3.95 -9.53 1.42
C SER A 67 -3.09 -10.16 2.52
N GLN A 68 -2.88 -11.48 2.47
CA GLN A 68 -2.04 -12.22 3.40
C GLN A 68 -0.54 -11.90 3.28
N SER A 69 -0.09 -11.41 2.13
CA SER A 69 1.31 -11.03 1.92
C SER A 69 1.69 -9.68 2.49
N ILE A 70 0.70 -8.86 2.89
CA ILE A 70 0.96 -7.52 3.41
C ILE A 70 1.52 -7.66 4.83
N ARG A 71 2.74 -7.18 5.03
CA ARG A 71 3.37 -7.09 6.35
C ARG A 71 4.01 -5.72 6.53
N VAL A 72 4.17 -5.32 7.78
CA VAL A 72 4.88 -4.10 8.16
C VAL A 72 6.04 -4.49 9.05
N GLU A 73 7.20 -3.90 8.78
CA GLU A 73 8.37 -3.95 9.64
C GLU A 73 8.65 -2.51 10.07
N TYR A 74 8.98 -2.30 11.34
CA TYR A 74 9.31 -0.97 11.85
C TYR A 74 10.69 -0.97 12.50
N THR A 75 11.39 0.14 12.37
CA THR A 75 12.69 0.36 13.00
C THR A 75 12.69 1.69 13.75
N LYS A 76 13.28 1.67 14.94
CA LYS A 76 13.52 2.86 15.78
C LYS A 76 14.99 3.25 15.67
N GLY A 77 15.25 4.44 15.16
CA GLY A 77 16.55 5.10 15.24
C GLY A 77 16.62 6.08 16.42
N SER A 78 17.76 6.73 16.61
CA SER A 78 17.97 7.71 17.68
C SER A 78 17.04 8.93 17.63
N ALA A 79 16.60 9.32 16.43
CA ALA A 79 15.69 10.45 16.23
C ALA A 79 14.67 10.21 15.09
N LYS A 80 14.46 8.96 14.69
CA LYS A 80 13.54 8.60 13.60
C LYS A 80 12.77 7.32 13.88
N TYR A 81 11.52 7.29 13.44
CA TYR A 81 10.72 6.08 13.33
C TYR A 81 10.49 5.81 11.85
N GLU A 82 10.79 4.60 11.41
CA GLU A 82 10.67 4.18 10.01
C GLU A 82 9.83 2.91 9.93
N ALA A 83 8.90 2.87 9.00
CA ALA A 83 8.05 1.71 8.76
C ALA A 83 8.06 1.35 7.28
N GLU A 84 8.31 0.08 7.01
CA GLU A 84 8.39 -0.48 5.67
C GLU A 84 7.25 -1.46 5.47
N PHE A 85 6.45 -1.22 4.43
CA PHE A 85 5.34 -2.09 4.06
C PHE A 85 5.77 -3.00 2.92
N TYR A 86 5.76 -4.29 3.19
CA TYR A 86 6.06 -5.33 2.22
C TYR A 86 4.76 -5.96 1.73
N MET A 87 4.74 -6.33 0.45
CA MET A 87 3.62 -6.96 -0.22
C MET A 87 4.12 -7.76 -1.42
N ALA A 88 3.31 -8.70 -1.90
CA ALA A 88 3.66 -9.46 -3.09
C ALA A 88 3.96 -8.53 -4.28
N SER A 89 4.94 -8.89 -5.12
CA SER A 89 5.44 -8.04 -6.21
C SER A 89 4.36 -7.58 -7.20
N TYR A 90 3.26 -8.33 -7.32
CA TYR A 90 2.16 -7.97 -8.20
C TYR A 90 1.19 -6.94 -7.63
N ALA A 91 1.37 -6.49 -6.38
CA ALA A 91 0.54 -5.47 -5.73
C ALA A 91 0.46 -4.18 -6.55
N ASP A 92 1.57 -3.80 -7.20
CA ASP A 92 1.63 -2.59 -8.02
C ASP A 92 0.73 -2.65 -9.25
N TYR A 93 0.56 -3.83 -9.85
CA TYR A 93 -0.37 -4.01 -10.98
C TYR A 93 -1.83 -3.92 -10.52
N VAL A 94 -2.11 -4.25 -9.27
CA VAL A 94 -3.45 -4.10 -8.67
C VAL A 94 -3.71 -2.64 -8.30
N ASP A 95 -2.74 -1.99 -7.67
CA ASP A 95 -2.83 -0.60 -7.24
C ASP A 95 -2.94 0.34 -8.45
N LYS A 96 -1.93 0.32 -9.32
CA LYS A 96 -1.80 1.25 -10.46
C LYS A 96 -2.55 0.77 -11.70
N GLY A 97 -3.03 -0.47 -11.71
CA GLY A 97 -3.65 -1.08 -12.89
C GLY A 97 -2.63 -1.35 -14.01
N VAL A 98 -3.13 -1.73 -15.19
CA VAL A 98 -2.30 -2.01 -16.38
C VAL A 98 -2.98 -1.44 -17.63
N GLN A 99 -2.25 -0.67 -18.43
CA GLN A 99 -2.75 -0.10 -19.66
C GLN A 99 -3.04 -1.19 -20.71
N GLY A 100 -4.23 -1.13 -21.29
CA GLY A 100 -4.60 -1.88 -22.48
C GLY A 100 -3.96 -1.34 -23.75
N ILE A 101 -3.89 -2.18 -24.78
CA ILE A 101 -3.35 -1.80 -26.10
C ILE A 101 -4.41 -1.26 -27.08
N GLY A 102 -5.69 -1.46 -26.77
CA GLY A 102 -6.78 -1.21 -27.70
C GLY A 102 -7.47 0.13 -27.50
N PRO A 103 -8.38 0.49 -28.42
CA PRO A 103 -9.27 1.61 -28.22
C PRO A 103 -10.17 1.36 -26.99
N LYS A 104 -10.52 2.43 -26.27
CA LYS A 104 -11.29 2.37 -25.01
C LYS A 104 -10.54 1.61 -23.89
N ASN A 105 -9.26 1.90 -23.74
CA ASN A 105 -8.47 1.48 -22.59
C ASN A 105 -9.06 2.10 -21.31
N LYS A 106 -9.22 1.27 -20.27
CA LYS A 106 -9.77 1.64 -18.96
C LYS A 106 -8.79 2.44 -18.11
N ASN A 107 -7.50 2.36 -18.42
CA ASN A 107 -6.45 2.99 -17.64
C ASN A 107 -5.35 3.49 -18.57
N THR A 108 -5.30 4.80 -18.79
CA THR A 108 -4.32 5.48 -19.66
C THR A 108 -3.16 6.09 -18.89
N THR A 109 -3.15 6.01 -17.57
CA THR A 109 -2.13 6.63 -16.70
C THR A 109 -1.21 5.62 -16.01
N SER A 110 -1.55 4.32 -16.06
CA SER A 110 -0.69 3.28 -15.46
C SER A 110 0.72 3.27 -16.06
N PRO A 111 1.78 3.09 -15.25
CA PRO A 111 3.14 2.90 -15.77
C PRO A 111 3.35 1.52 -16.42
N TYR A 112 2.41 0.58 -16.24
CA TYR A 112 2.49 -0.77 -16.79
C TYR A 112 1.61 -0.89 -18.01
N LYS A 113 2.10 -1.50 -19.09
CA LYS A 113 1.35 -1.65 -20.34
C LYS A 113 1.47 -3.05 -20.91
N PHE A 114 0.35 -3.57 -21.41
CA PHE A 114 0.38 -4.80 -22.20
C PHE A 114 1.11 -4.57 -23.52
N LYS A 115 1.99 -5.50 -23.90
CA LYS A 115 2.78 -5.39 -25.15
C LYS A 115 2.10 -6.03 -26.36
N THR A 116 1.19 -6.98 -26.12
CA THR A 116 0.56 -7.79 -27.18
C THR A 116 -0.93 -7.96 -26.94
N ALA A 117 -1.70 -8.05 -28.03
CA ALA A 117 -3.16 -8.23 -27.99
C ALA A 117 -3.57 -9.61 -27.50
N PHE A 118 -2.83 -10.63 -27.93
CA PHE A 118 -3.15 -12.02 -27.66
C PHE A 118 -2.51 -12.48 -26.35
N PRO A 119 -3.24 -13.19 -25.48
CA PRO A 119 -2.68 -13.74 -24.25
C PRO A 119 -1.62 -14.80 -24.56
N GLY A 120 -0.48 -14.76 -23.86
CA GLY A 120 0.53 -15.81 -23.94
C GLY A 120 0.06 -17.09 -23.24
N LYS A 121 0.80 -18.20 -23.41
CA LYS A 121 0.42 -19.52 -22.87
C LYS A 121 0.17 -19.49 -21.36
N ASP A 122 0.99 -18.78 -20.59
CA ASP A 122 0.86 -18.75 -19.12
C ASP A 122 -0.38 -17.98 -18.66
N MET A 123 -0.67 -16.85 -19.31
CA MET A 123 -1.90 -16.09 -19.06
C MET A 123 -3.14 -16.92 -19.42
N GLN A 124 -3.10 -17.66 -20.54
CA GLN A 124 -4.19 -18.57 -20.91
C GLN A 124 -4.40 -19.65 -19.85
N LYS A 125 -3.33 -20.31 -19.37
CA LYS A 125 -3.41 -21.31 -18.28
C LYS A 125 -4.02 -20.73 -17.02
N ALA A 126 -3.57 -19.55 -16.58
CA ALA A 126 -4.10 -18.88 -15.40
C ALA A 126 -5.59 -18.55 -15.54
N LEU A 127 -6.01 -18.05 -16.72
CA LEU A 127 -7.42 -17.74 -16.99
C LEU A 127 -8.28 -19.00 -17.09
N ILE A 128 -7.76 -20.11 -17.63
CA ILE A 128 -8.48 -21.40 -17.64
C ILE A 128 -8.73 -21.89 -16.21
N LEU A 129 -7.73 -21.81 -15.33
CA LEU A 129 -7.88 -22.17 -13.92
C LEU A 129 -8.90 -21.26 -13.23
N TRP A 130 -8.81 -19.94 -13.46
CA TRP A 130 -9.76 -18.98 -12.90
C TRP A 130 -11.20 -19.23 -13.38
N VAL A 131 -11.41 -19.47 -14.68
CA VAL A 131 -12.71 -19.84 -15.26
C VAL A 131 -13.27 -21.12 -14.63
N ARG A 132 -12.41 -22.10 -14.33
CA ARG A 132 -12.80 -23.35 -13.63
C ARG A 132 -13.20 -23.06 -12.18
N GLN A 133 -12.36 -22.33 -11.44
CA GLN A 133 -12.59 -22.01 -10.04
C GLN A 133 -13.88 -21.20 -9.83
N LYS A 134 -14.14 -20.24 -10.72
CA LYS A 134 -15.36 -19.40 -10.68
C LYS A 134 -16.57 -20.06 -11.36
N SER A 135 -16.44 -21.28 -11.88
CA SER A 135 -17.51 -22.03 -12.53
C SER A 135 -18.33 -21.22 -13.56
N ILE A 136 -17.67 -20.35 -14.32
CA ILE A 136 -18.32 -19.31 -15.16
C ILE A 136 -19.22 -19.90 -16.25
N LEU A 137 -18.96 -21.13 -16.69
CA LEU A 137 -19.80 -21.81 -17.68
C LEU A 137 -21.08 -22.44 -17.10
N SER A 138 -21.16 -22.58 -15.77
CA SER A 138 -22.34 -23.12 -15.08
C SER A 138 -23.36 -22.03 -14.73
N ASP A 139 -22.92 -20.78 -14.60
CA ASP A 139 -23.78 -19.63 -14.34
C ASP A 139 -24.20 -19.01 -15.68
N VAL A 140 -25.39 -19.40 -16.13
CA VAL A 140 -25.85 -19.12 -17.49
C VAL A 140 -27.07 -18.21 -17.53
N THR A 141 -27.09 -17.16 -16.72
CA THR A 141 -27.97 -16.00 -16.96
C THR A 141 -27.41 -15.20 -18.13
N ALA A 142 -27.61 -15.71 -19.35
CA ALA A 142 -27.36 -14.91 -20.54
C ALA A 142 -28.28 -13.68 -20.55
N PRO A 143 -27.84 -12.54 -21.13
CA PRO A 143 -28.69 -11.38 -21.34
C PRO A 143 -30.01 -11.79 -22.02
N LYS A 144 -31.15 -11.30 -21.50
CA LYS A 144 -32.48 -11.54 -22.10
C LYS A 144 -32.44 -11.13 -23.57
N GLY A 145 -32.78 -12.06 -24.48
CA GLY A 145 -32.87 -11.83 -25.92
C GLY A 145 -31.86 -12.61 -26.78
N LEU A 146 -30.82 -13.22 -26.20
CA LEU A 146 -29.78 -13.95 -26.95
C LEU A 146 -29.97 -15.49 -27.01
N ARG A 147 -31.09 -16.03 -26.50
CA ARG A 147 -31.25 -17.49 -26.33
C ARG A 147 -32.63 -18.02 -26.70
N GLY A 148 -32.69 -18.80 -27.76
CA GLY A 148 -33.72 -19.83 -27.92
C GLY A 148 -33.43 -21.02 -26.99
N LYS A 149 -34.47 -21.82 -26.71
CA LYS A 149 -34.45 -23.01 -25.84
C LYS A 149 -33.35 -24.04 -26.19
N HIS A 150 -32.81 -23.99 -27.41
CA HIS A 150 -31.75 -24.85 -27.92
C HIS A 150 -30.32 -24.24 -27.85
N THR A 151 -30.19 -22.93 -27.59
CA THR A 151 -28.89 -22.23 -27.61
C THR A 151 -28.13 -22.36 -26.29
N SER A 152 -28.84 -22.56 -25.17
CA SER A 152 -28.22 -22.76 -23.84
C SER A 152 -27.43 -24.06 -23.74
N GLY A 153 -27.95 -25.15 -24.31
CA GLY A 153 -27.27 -26.45 -24.43
C GLY A 153 -26.11 -26.43 -25.44
N TYR A 154 -26.28 -25.72 -26.56
CA TYR A 154 -25.24 -25.57 -27.59
C TYR A 154 -24.02 -24.78 -27.06
N LEU A 155 -24.24 -23.73 -26.26
CA LEU A 155 -23.15 -22.99 -25.61
C LEU A 155 -22.48 -23.80 -24.48
N ARG A 156 -23.24 -24.62 -23.73
CA ARG A 156 -22.68 -25.55 -22.74
C ARG A 156 -21.72 -26.57 -23.36
N ASN A 157 -21.99 -27.02 -24.58
CA ASN A 157 -21.22 -28.10 -25.23
C ASN A 157 -20.11 -27.61 -26.18
N LYS A 158 -20.16 -26.36 -26.67
CA LYS A 158 -19.22 -25.88 -27.71
C LYS A 158 -18.29 -24.73 -27.33
N VAL A 159 -18.62 -23.90 -26.33
CA VAL A 159 -17.64 -22.91 -25.82
C VAL A 159 -16.70 -23.65 -24.89
N ARG A 160 -15.55 -24.09 -25.41
CA ARG A 160 -14.54 -24.73 -24.58
C ARG A 160 -14.06 -23.69 -23.57
N ARG A 161 -13.84 -24.09 -22.32
CA ARG A 161 -13.27 -23.22 -21.25
C ARG A 161 -12.02 -22.47 -21.74
N ASN A 162 -11.26 -23.11 -22.63
CA ASN A 162 -10.08 -22.56 -23.27
C ASN A 162 -10.41 -21.36 -24.18
N ASP A 163 -11.46 -21.46 -25.00
CA ASP A 163 -11.86 -20.38 -25.91
C ASP A 163 -12.36 -19.16 -25.12
N LEU A 164 -13.11 -19.40 -24.04
CA LEU A 164 -13.53 -18.35 -23.11
C LEU A 164 -12.33 -17.68 -22.44
N ALA A 165 -11.36 -18.47 -21.95
CA ALA A 165 -10.15 -17.93 -21.34
C ALA A 165 -9.32 -17.10 -22.32
N ILE A 166 -9.22 -17.53 -23.59
CA ILE A 166 -8.55 -16.75 -24.65
C ILE A 166 -9.30 -15.44 -24.90
N ALA A 167 -10.62 -15.49 -25.06
CA ALA A 167 -11.44 -14.29 -25.28
C ALA A 167 -11.34 -13.30 -24.11
N LEU A 168 -11.38 -13.79 -22.87
CA LEU A 168 -11.14 -12.98 -21.66
C LEU A 168 -9.75 -12.36 -21.68
N GLY A 169 -8.71 -13.13 -22.03
CA GLY A 169 -7.34 -12.64 -22.12
C GLY A 169 -7.17 -11.54 -23.16
N ILE A 170 -7.81 -11.68 -24.33
CA ILE A 170 -7.87 -10.63 -25.35
C ILE A 170 -8.57 -9.40 -24.80
N GLY A 171 -9.73 -9.56 -24.13
CA GLY A 171 -10.47 -8.46 -23.52
C GLY A 171 -9.64 -7.70 -22.47
N ILE A 172 -8.97 -8.41 -21.57
CA ILE A 172 -8.08 -7.82 -20.55
C ILE A 172 -6.92 -7.07 -21.21
N LYS A 173 -6.27 -7.65 -22.21
CA LYS A 173 -5.14 -7.02 -22.90
C LYS A 173 -5.54 -5.81 -23.73
N ARG A 174 -6.73 -5.86 -24.34
CA ARG A 174 -7.27 -4.77 -25.15
C ARG A 174 -7.70 -3.60 -24.28
N HIS A 175 -8.44 -3.85 -23.21
CA HIS A 175 -9.02 -2.80 -22.37
C HIS A 175 -8.17 -2.42 -21.16
N GLY A 176 -7.18 -3.21 -20.79
CA GLY A 176 -6.39 -2.98 -19.58
C GLY A 176 -7.12 -3.39 -18.30
N ILE A 177 -6.39 -3.21 -17.20
CA ILE A 177 -6.83 -3.40 -15.82
C ILE A 177 -6.95 -2.01 -15.19
N ALA A 178 -8.10 -1.71 -14.60
CA ALA A 178 -8.34 -0.44 -13.92
C ALA A 178 -7.45 -0.32 -12.68
N ALA A 179 -7.00 0.91 -12.37
CA ALA A 179 -6.29 1.18 -11.12
C ALA A 179 -7.27 1.09 -9.94
N THR A 180 -6.85 0.45 -8.86
CA THR A 180 -7.61 0.43 -7.61
C THR A 180 -7.21 1.58 -6.69
N ASN A 181 -5.96 2.06 -6.79
CA ASN A 181 -5.35 3.08 -5.93
C ASN A 181 -5.48 2.78 -4.43
N PHE A 182 -5.56 1.49 -4.06
CA PHE A 182 -5.84 1.08 -2.69
C PHE A 182 -4.75 1.56 -1.72
N LYS A 183 -3.49 1.70 -2.18
CA LYS A 183 -2.39 2.20 -1.34
C LYS A 183 -2.63 3.65 -0.93
N GLN A 184 -2.88 4.52 -1.91
CA GLN A 184 -3.09 5.95 -1.66
C GLN A 184 -4.33 6.19 -0.82
N VAL A 185 -5.42 5.47 -1.10
CA VAL A 185 -6.67 5.58 -0.31
C VAL A 185 -6.41 5.19 1.15
N SER A 186 -5.66 4.12 1.39
CA SER A 186 -5.34 3.65 2.76
C SER A 186 -4.45 4.63 3.51
N ILE A 187 -3.45 5.21 2.83
CA ILE A 187 -2.57 6.22 3.42
C ILE A 187 -3.38 7.45 3.81
N ASN A 188 -4.19 7.97 2.89
CA ASN A 188 -4.98 9.18 3.13
C ASN A 188 -5.96 9.02 4.30
N GLU A 189 -6.50 7.81 4.49
CA GLU A 189 -7.41 7.52 5.59
C GLU A 189 -6.72 7.59 6.96
N VAL A 190 -5.49 7.11 7.07
CA VAL A 190 -4.77 7.05 8.36
C VAL A 190 -3.98 8.33 8.65
N LEU A 191 -3.56 9.05 7.60
CA LEU A 191 -2.61 10.16 7.73
C LEU A 191 -3.13 11.29 8.61
N ALA A 192 -4.39 11.69 8.46
CA ALA A 192 -4.96 12.82 9.20
C ALA A 192 -4.97 12.58 10.73
N ASP A 193 -5.44 11.41 11.16
CA ASP A 193 -5.47 11.04 12.57
C ASP A 193 -4.05 10.82 13.11
N MET A 194 -3.17 10.20 12.31
CA MET A 194 -1.78 9.96 12.69
C MET A 194 -1.05 11.27 12.98
N THR A 195 -1.17 12.27 12.10
CA THR A 195 -0.51 13.58 12.32
C THR A 195 -1.01 14.25 13.60
N LYS A 196 -2.31 14.17 13.88
CA LYS A 196 -2.90 14.75 15.09
C LYS A 196 -2.45 14.04 16.36
N GLU A 197 -2.52 12.70 16.39
CA GLU A 197 -2.13 11.91 17.57
C GLU A 197 -0.62 12.00 17.83
N LEU A 198 0.22 12.03 16.78
CA LEU A 198 1.67 12.20 16.91
C LEU A 198 2.04 13.58 17.48
N ALA A 199 1.38 14.65 17.03
CA ALA A 199 1.62 15.99 17.56
C ALA A 199 1.28 16.07 19.07
N GLN A 200 0.20 15.40 19.50
CA GLN A 200 -0.18 15.31 20.90
C GLN A 200 0.80 14.46 21.73
N ALA A 201 1.29 13.36 21.18
CA ALA A 201 2.28 12.52 21.85
C ALA A 201 3.62 13.25 22.01
N LEU A 202 4.06 13.95 20.95
CA LEU A 202 5.28 14.76 21.00
C LEU A 202 5.18 15.87 22.06
N ALA A 203 4.02 16.54 22.16
CA ALA A 203 3.80 17.55 23.20
C ALA A 203 3.84 16.99 24.63
N LYS A 204 3.56 15.69 24.82
CA LYS A 204 3.67 15.03 26.13
C LYS A 204 5.11 14.60 26.43
N ASP A 205 5.84 14.16 25.42
CA ASP A 205 7.22 13.69 25.58
C ASP A 205 8.23 14.85 25.75
N ILE A 206 7.93 16.03 25.22
CA ILE A 206 8.80 17.21 25.38
C ILE A 206 8.47 17.94 26.69
N VAL A 207 9.35 17.81 27.69
CA VAL A 207 9.37 18.66 28.90
C VAL A 207 10.35 19.81 28.66
N VAL A 208 9.84 21.04 28.52
CA VAL A 208 10.69 22.23 28.36
C VAL A 208 10.98 22.87 29.73
N ASN A 209 12.20 22.69 30.24
CA ASN A 209 12.68 23.38 31.43
C ASN A 209 13.63 24.51 31.03
N ILE A 210 13.26 25.76 31.34
CA ILE A 210 14.11 26.93 31.12
C ILE A 210 14.61 27.42 32.49
N ASN A 211 15.86 27.12 32.82
CA ASN A 211 16.50 27.60 34.04
C ASN A 211 17.34 28.84 33.72
N THR A 212 16.99 29.97 34.33
CA THR A 212 17.84 31.17 34.33
C THR A 212 18.54 31.27 35.68
N GLU A 213 19.77 30.79 35.78
CA GLU A 213 20.59 31.03 36.96
C GLU A 213 21.46 32.27 36.76
N ARG A 214 21.51 33.12 37.79
CA ARG A 214 22.38 34.30 37.82
C ARG A 214 23.72 33.87 38.43
N LEU A 215 24.81 34.02 37.68
CA LEU A 215 26.18 33.82 38.16
C LEU A 215 26.38 34.57 39.49
N LYS A 216 26.70 33.83 40.56
CA LYS A 216 27.18 34.39 41.84
C LYS A 216 28.65 34.74 41.73
#